data_AF-A0A078GY38-F1
#
_entry.id   AF-A0A078GY38-F1
#
_cell.length_a   1.000
_cell.length_b   1.000
_cell.length_c   1.000
_cell.angle_alpha   90.00
_cell.angle_beta   90.00
_cell.angle_gamma   90.00
#
_symmetry.space_group_name_H-M   'P 1'
#
loop_
_entity.id
_entity.type
_entity.pdbx_description
1 polymer ?
#
loop_
_entity_poly.entity_id
_entity_poly.type
_entity_poly.pdbx_seq_one_letter_code
_entity_poly.pdbx_strand_id
1 'polypeptide(L)'
;MGSKVGFQKRGSVSTKSRKEIDEHEIELQPESLATSIADGTVQNVVKDTVEPVKINKSTRKKGEKRKHQQNDQVSEEMLKLRAALQGKLRSNGVFGSTVSKSDKAQKRQKRRKIELKFYKQVKQKKEAKRAAKAEIYSREPSSNLLLLPESVQGKRLISKEILSNRGLTRHRNKDKKNPRKNYRDKYTDKVKRRGGQVREIRKPSGPYGGEALGINSNISHSIRIKY
;
A
#
# COMPACT_ATOMS: atom_id res chain seq x y z
N MET A 1 10.29 -22.58 -3.91
CA MET A 1 9.03 -22.62 -3.12
C MET A 1 8.52 -21.20 -2.97
N GLY A 2 7.56 -20.80 -3.81
CA GLY A 2 7.13 -19.41 -3.96
C GLY A 2 6.16 -18.93 -2.87
N SER A 3 6.45 -17.78 -2.27
CA SER A 3 5.59 -17.11 -1.30
C SER A 3 4.45 -16.37 -2.00
N LYS A 4 3.20 -16.79 -1.73
CA LYS A 4 1.99 -16.10 -2.20
C LYS A 4 1.84 -14.74 -1.52
N VAL A 5 1.82 -13.69 -2.34
CA VAL A 5 1.52 -12.30 -1.93
C VAL A 5 0.00 -12.16 -1.81
N GLY A 6 -0.50 -11.89 -0.60
CA GLY A 6 -1.93 -11.72 -0.35
C GLY A 6 -2.44 -10.37 -0.84
N PHE A 7 -3.39 -10.39 -1.78
CA PHE A 7 -4.09 -9.21 -2.28
C PHE A 7 -5.21 -8.81 -1.30
N GLN A 8 -5.07 -7.65 -0.65
CA GLN A 8 -6.10 -7.09 0.24
C GLN A 8 -7.24 -6.51 -0.60
N LYS A 9 -8.45 -7.06 -0.44
CA LYS A 9 -9.68 -6.51 -1.04
C LYS A 9 -10.08 -5.24 -0.31
N ARG A 10 -10.15 -4.12 -1.04
CA ARG A 10 -10.76 -2.87 -0.56
C ARG A 10 -12.27 -3.09 -0.36
N GLY A 11 -12.78 -2.67 0.79
CA GLY A 11 -14.19 -2.82 1.18
C GLY A 11 -15.13 -2.01 0.27
N SER A 12 -16.31 -2.56 0.02
CA SER A 12 -17.41 -1.91 -0.71
C SER A 12 -18.14 -0.91 0.18
N VAL A 13 -18.30 0.33 -0.29
CA VAL A 13 -19.07 1.38 0.36
C VAL A 13 -20.57 1.09 0.22
N SER A 14 -21.29 1.08 1.34
CA SER A 14 -22.74 0.84 1.43
C SER A 14 -23.51 2.13 1.17
N THR A 15 -24.32 2.19 0.12
CA THR A 15 -25.30 3.27 -0.09
C THR A 15 -26.54 3.01 0.78
N LYS A 16 -26.70 3.79 1.86
CA LYS A 16 -27.96 3.86 2.61
C LYS A 16 -28.93 4.74 1.83
N SER A 17 -30.12 4.21 1.55
CA SER A 17 -31.27 4.96 1.03
C SER A 17 -31.74 6.00 2.07
N ARG A 18 -31.88 7.24 1.61
CA ARG A 18 -32.30 8.43 2.38
C ARG A 18 -33.79 8.28 2.72
N LYS A 19 -34.14 8.32 4.00
CA LYS A 19 -35.52 8.51 4.45
C LYS A 19 -35.88 9.98 4.28
N GLU A 20 -37.08 10.22 3.79
CA GLU A 20 -37.76 11.51 3.71
C GLU A 20 -37.78 12.16 5.09
N ILE A 21 -37.49 13.46 5.14
CA ILE A 21 -37.57 14.30 6.34
C ILE A 21 -38.50 15.44 5.97
N ASP A 22 -39.51 15.60 6.82
CA ASP A 22 -40.62 16.55 6.73
C ASP A 22 -40.14 18.00 6.64
N GLU A 23 -40.85 18.77 5.82
CA GLU A 23 -40.67 20.21 5.64
C GLU A 23 -41.25 20.97 6.84
N HIS A 24 -40.43 21.82 7.46
CA HIS A 24 -40.91 22.90 8.30
C HIS A 24 -40.27 24.20 7.82
N GLU A 25 -41.13 25.05 7.26
CA GLU A 25 -40.87 26.40 6.76
C GLU A 25 -40.32 27.30 7.88
N ILE A 26 -39.25 28.04 7.58
CA ILE A 26 -38.87 29.24 8.35
C ILE A 26 -38.65 30.36 7.35
N GLU A 27 -39.50 31.36 7.50
CA GLU A 27 -39.71 32.59 6.78
C GLU A 27 -38.46 33.49 6.78
N LEU A 28 -38.10 34.06 5.62
CA LEU A 28 -37.14 35.16 5.50
C LEU A 28 -37.79 36.30 4.71
N GLN A 29 -37.69 37.51 5.24
CA GLN A 29 -37.91 38.77 4.52
C GLN A 29 -36.74 39.76 4.76
N PRO A 30 -36.51 40.71 3.83
CA PRO A 30 -35.18 41.22 3.46
C PRO A 30 -34.94 42.68 3.88
N GLU A 31 -33.68 43.12 3.94
CA GLU A 31 -33.35 44.54 4.03
C GLU A 31 -32.25 45.00 3.05
N SER A 32 -32.35 46.27 2.70
CA SER A 32 -31.95 46.95 1.48
C SER A 32 -30.76 47.90 1.62
N LEU A 33 -30.15 48.19 0.46
CA LEU A 33 -29.17 49.20 0.03
C LEU A 33 -29.12 50.55 0.82
N ALA A 34 -27.90 51.08 1.05
CA ALA A 34 -27.57 52.52 0.99
C ALA A 34 -26.04 52.84 1.05
N THR A 35 -25.54 53.44 -0.03
CA THR A 35 -24.61 54.61 -0.20
C THR A 35 -23.20 54.76 0.43
N SER A 36 -22.35 55.34 -0.42
CA SER A 36 -20.97 55.86 -0.37
C SER A 36 -20.67 56.99 0.62
N ILE A 37 -19.38 57.20 0.97
CA ILE A 37 -18.61 58.48 0.96
C ILE A 37 -17.10 58.23 1.19
N ALA A 38 -16.34 59.24 0.76
CA ALA A 38 -14.92 59.41 0.45
C ALA A 38 -13.86 59.39 1.59
N ASP A 39 -12.60 59.30 1.11
CA ASP A 39 -11.31 59.88 1.55
C ASP A 39 -10.71 59.65 2.94
N GLY A 40 -9.39 59.34 2.95
CA GLY A 40 -8.49 59.71 4.05
C GLY A 40 -7.45 58.66 4.46
N THR A 41 -6.25 58.78 3.87
CA THR A 41 -4.89 58.68 4.48
C THR A 41 -4.65 57.71 5.66
N VAL A 42 -3.61 56.86 5.55
CA VAL A 42 -2.44 56.75 6.48
C VAL A 42 -1.77 55.36 6.45
N GLN A 43 -0.45 55.41 6.17
CA GLN A 43 0.66 54.51 6.57
C GLN A 43 0.78 53.09 6.01
N ASN A 44 1.70 52.99 5.04
CA ASN A 44 2.44 51.78 4.68
C ASN A 44 3.25 51.26 5.88
N VAL A 45 2.95 50.03 6.32
CA VAL A 45 3.85 49.23 7.17
C VAL A 45 4.28 48.01 6.37
N VAL A 46 5.55 48.03 5.97
CA VAL A 46 6.30 46.93 5.36
C VAL A 46 6.29 45.71 6.28
N LYS A 47 5.81 44.56 5.79
CA LYS A 47 6.25 43.24 6.26
C LYS A 47 6.35 42.31 5.07
N ASP A 48 7.59 42.04 4.69
CA ASP A 48 8.01 41.16 3.62
C ASP A 48 7.50 39.73 3.82
N THR A 49 6.55 39.31 2.97
CA THR A 49 6.19 37.90 2.81
C THR A 49 7.06 37.29 1.73
N VAL A 50 8.07 36.52 2.13
CA VAL A 50 8.89 35.69 1.25
C VAL A 50 8.08 34.48 0.78
N GLU A 51 7.88 34.36 -0.53
CA GLU A 51 7.22 33.22 -1.16
C GLU A 51 8.03 31.91 -0.99
N PRO A 52 7.38 30.76 -0.72
CA PRO A 52 8.07 29.48 -0.69
C PRO A 52 8.33 28.92 -2.10
N VAL A 53 9.61 28.71 -2.40
CA VAL A 53 10.16 28.05 -3.59
C VAL A 53 9.52 26.67 -3.82
N LYS A 54 8.90 26.49 -4.99
CA LYS A 54 8.30 25.23 -5.44
C LYS A 54 9.39 24.23 -5.87
N ILE A 55 9.55 23.14 -5.12
CA ILE A 55 10.43 22.02 -5.48
C ILE A 55 9.64 21.00 -6.32
N ASN A 56 9.99 20.93 -7.61
CA ASN A 56 9.43 19.98 -8.57
C ASN A 56 9.87 18.53 -8.24
N LYS A 57 8.93 17.67 -7.85
CA LYS A 57 9.17 16.23 -7.68
C LYS A 57 9.07 15.52 -9.04
N SER A 58 10.21 15.22 -9.66
CA SER A 58 10.25 14.39 -10.86
C SER A 58 10.02 12.91 -10.51
N THR A 59 9.03 12.29 -11.15
CA THR A 59 8.72 10.87 -11.02
C THR A 59 9.73 10.03 -11.78
N ARG A 60 10.69 9.41 -11.07
CA ARG A 60 11.63 8.45 -11.68
C ARG A 60 10.90 7.13 -11.97
N LYS A 61 10.73 6.81 -13.26
CA LYS A 61 10.34 5.47 -13.73
C LYS A 61 11.50 4.49 -13.47
N LYS A 62 11.17 3.36 -12.85
CA LYS A 62 12.10 2.29 -12.50
C LYS A 62 12.08 1.23 -13.59
N GLY A 63 13.19 1.07 -14.31
CA GLY A 63 13.46 -0.13 -15.11
C GLY A 63 13.87 0.13 -16.55
N GLU A 64 15.13 0.49 -16.78
CA GLU A 64 15.79 0.29 -18.07
C GLU A 64 17.18 -0.33 -17.84
N LYS A 65 17.38 -1.52 -18.38
CA LYS A 65 18.67 -2.24 -18.34
C LYS A 65 19.50 -1.80 -19.54
N ARG A 66 20.56 -1.03 -19.32
CA ARG A 66 21.51 -0.64 -20.37
C ARG A 66 22.49 -1.80 -20.61
N LYS A 67 22.54 -2.31 -21.85
CA LYS A 67 23.53 -3.29 -22.31
C LYS A 67 24.88 -2.60 -22.48
N HIS A 68 25.95 -3.26 -22.06
CA HIS A 68 27.34 -2.80 -22.18
C HIS A 68 27.89 -3.25 -23.53
N GLN A 69 28.27 -2.30 -24.40
CA GLN A 69 29.09 -2.56 -25.58
C GLN A 69 30.57 -2.43 -25.17
N GLN A 70 31.39 -3.38 -25.60
CA GLN A 70 32.82 -3.46 -25.34
C GLN A 70 33.56 -2.46 -26.23
N ASN A 71 34.24 -1.48 -25.63
CA ASN A 71 35.19 -0.60 -26.30
C ASN A 71 36.57 -0.86 -25.69
N ASP A 72 37.25 -1.91 -26.15
CA ASP A 72 38.64 -2.21 -25.79
C ASP A 72 39.61 -1.41 -26.69
N GLN A 73 39.63 -0.09 -26.52
CA GLN A 73 40.72 0.75 -26.97
C GLN A 73 41.17 1.61 -25.80
N VAL A 74 42.21 1.16 -25.09
CA VAL A 74 42.87 1.98 -24.08
C VAL A 74 43.57 3.11 -24.83
N SER A 75 43.07 4.33 -24.70
CA SER A 75 43.71 5.51 -25.29
C SER A 75 45.16 5.60 -24.82
N GLU A 76 46.09 5.92 -25.71
CA GLU A 76 47.52 6.01 -25.40
C GLU A 76 47.81 6.94 -24.21
N GLU A 77 46.95 7.92 -23.99
CA GLU A 77 46.98 8.83 -22.85
C GLU A 77 46.85 8.10 -21.51
N MET A 78 45.98 7.11 -21.40
CA MET A 78 45.82 6.31 -20.18
C MET A 78 47.03 5.42 -19.91
N LEU A 79 47.73 4.97 -20.94
CA LEU A 79 48.99 4.22 -20.80
C LEU A 79 50.12 5.14 -20.33
N LYS A 80 50.24 6.35 -20.89
CA LYS A 80 51.20 7.36 -20.42
C LYS A 80 50.93 7.78 -18.97
N LEU A 81 49.66 7.97 -18.59
CA LEU A 81 49.28 8.27 -17.21
C LEU A 81 49.67 7.12 -16.25
N ARG A 82 49.45 5.86 -16.65
CA ARG A 82 49.90 4.71 -15.85
C ARG A 82 51.42 4.65 -15.71
N ALA A 83 52.17 4.87 -16.78
CA ALA A 83 53.63 4.86 -16.74
C ALA A 83 54.17 5.99 -15.84
N ALA A 84 53.64 7.20 -15.95
CA ALA A 84 54.03 8.34 -15.11
C ALA A 84 53.72 8.10 -13.62
N LEU A 85 52.57 7.49 -13.32
CA LEU A 85 52.17 7.15 -11.96
C LEU A 85 53.08 6.04 -11.39
N GLN A 86 53.40 5.02 -12.18
CA GLN A 86 54.30 3.95 -11.77
C GLN A 86 55.73 4.49 -11.53
N GLY A 87 56.21 5.41 -12.36
CA GLY A 87 57.48 6.11 -12.13
C GLY A 87 57.51 6.85 -10.79
N LYS A 88 56.47 7.66 -10.50
CA LYS A 88 56.32 8.37 -9.22
C LYS A 88 56.23 7.44 -8.01
N LEU A 89 55.61 6.28 -8.14
CA LEU A 89 55.50 5.33 -7.03
C LEU A 89 56.80 4.55 -6.79
N ARG A 90 57.62 4.35 -7.83
CA ARG A 90 58.96 3.77 -7.69
C ARG A 90 59.93 4.77 -7.05
N SER A 91 59.88 6.05 -7.43
CA SER A 91 60.70 7.10 -6.80
C SER A 91 60.32 7.33 -5.33
N ASN A 92 59.03 7.18 -4.98
CA ASN A 92 58.56 7.34 -3.61
C ASN A 92 58.78 6.09 -2.73
N GLY A 93 59.45 5.04 -3.23
CA GLY A 93 59.80 3.85 -2.45
C GLY A 93 58.61 2.99 -1.97
N VAL A 94 57.38 3.29 -2.40
CA VAL A 94 56.16 2.58 -1.96
C VAL A 94 55.95 1.26 -2.71
N PHE A 95 56.58 1.09 -3.88
CA PHE A 95 56.40 -0.10 -4.73
C PHE A 95 57.34 -1.28 -4.40
N GLY A 96 57.96 -1.30 -3.22
CA GLY A 96 58.88 -2.37 -2.81
C GLY A 96 59.11 -2.54 -1.29
N SER A 97 58.43 -1.80 -0.41
CA SER A 97 58.64 -1.93 1.03
C SER A 97 57.83 -3.11 1.62
N THR A 98 58.55 -4.14 2.05
CA THR A 98 57.97 -5.24 2.81
C THR A 98 57.57 -4.72 4.19
N VAL A 99 56.29 -4.39 4.36
CA VAL A 99 55.75 -3.97 5.67
C VAL A 99 56.13 -5.01 6.73
N SER A 100 56.84 -4.56 7.77
CA SER A 100 57.38 -5.39 8.84
C SER A 100 56.27 -6.20 9.53
N LYS A 101 56.59 -7.40 10.02
CA LYS A 101 55.60 -8.29 10.65
C LYS A 101 54.95 -7.67 11.90
N SER A 102 55.62 -6.74 12.59
CA SER A 102 55.12 -6.01 13.77
C SER A 102 54.03 -4.99 13.42
N ASP A 103 54.17 -4.23 12.32
CA ASP A 103 53.16 -3.26 11.88
C ASP A 103 51.87 -3.92 11.44
N LYS A 104 51.97 -5.11 10.83
CA LYS A 104 50.82 -5.95 10.47
C LYS A 104 50.06 -6.43 11.72
N ALA A 105 50.76 -6.72 12.82
CA ALA A 105 50.13 -7.14 14.07
C ALA A 105 49.36 -5.99 14.74
N GLN A 106 49.93 -4.78 14.79
CA GLN A 106 49.25 -3.59 15.31
C GLN A 106 48.02 -3.22 14.46
N LYS A 107 48.14 -3.28 13.12
CA LYS A 107 47.01 -3.10 12.19
C LYS A 107 45.91 -4.13 12.44
N ARG A 108 46.25 -5.40 12.70
CA ARG A 108 45.28 -6.46 13.03
C ARG A 108 44.57 -6.20 14.36
N GLN A 109 45.28 -5.75 15.39
CA GLN A 109 44.66 -5.36 16.66
C GLN A 109 43.75 -4.15 16.52
N LYS A 110 44.15 -3.13 15.76
CA LYS A 110 43.32 -1.96 15.46
C LYS A 110 42.04 -2.35 14.72
N ARG A 111 42.14 -3.25 13.73
CA ARG A 111 40.96 -3.81 13.02
C ARG A 111 40.03 -4.58 13.97
N ARG A 112 40.57 -5.44 14.83
CA ARG A 112 39.78 -6.14 15.87
C ARG A 112 39.07 -5.17 16.82
N LYS A 113 39.74 -4.12 17.27
CA LYS A 113 39.13 -3.08 18.13
C LYS A 113 38.00 -2.33 17.41
N ILE A 114 38.18 -2.02 16.12
CA ILE A 114 37.14 -1.38 15.29
C ILE A 114 35.94 -2.32 15.10
N GLU A 115 36.19 -3.58 14.81
CA GLU A 115 35.18 -4.61 14.63
C GLU A 115 34.37 -4.82 15.93
N LEU A 116 35.03 -4.91 17.08
CA LEU A 116 34.36 -4.99 18.39
C LEU A 116 33.52 -3.74 18.70
N LYS A 117 33.98 -2.54 18.35
CA LYS A 117 33.18 -1.31 18.47
C LYS A 117 31.93 -1.36 17.60
N PHE A 118 32.06 -1.85 16.36
CA PHE A 118 30.93 -2.01 15.45
C PHE A 118 29.88 -3.01 16.00
N TYR A 119 30.31 -4.18 16.49
CA TYR A 119 29.39 -5.15 17.09
C TYR A 119 28.64 -4.59 18.31
N LYS A 120 29.32 -3.82 19.17
CA LYS A 120 28.68 -3.13 20.31
C LYS A 120 27.60 -2.15 19.85
N GLN A 121 27.88 -1.34 18.83
CA GLN A 121 26.90 -0.39 18.28
C GLN A 121 25.68 -1.10 17.68
N VAL A 122 25.88 -2.20 16.95
CA VAL A 122 24.77 -2.99 16.38
C VAL A 122 23.92 -3.61 17.47
N LYS A 123 24.53 -4.13 18.55
CA LYS A 123 23.82 -4.68 19.71
C LYS A 123 22.94 -3.63 20.38
N GLN A 124 23.48 -2.45 20.65
CA GLN A 124 22.74 -1.32 21.24
C GLN A 124 21.56 -0.89 20.36
N LYS A 125 21.76 -0.77 19.04
CA LYS A 125 20.67 -0.44 18.09
C LYS A 125 19.56 -1.49 18.10
N LYS A 126 19.93 -2.77 18.19
CA LYS A 126 18.96 -3.88 18.26
C LYS A 126 18.16 -3.84 19.56
N GLU A 127 18.83 -3.58 20.69
CA GLU A 127 18.21 -3.47 22.01
C GLU A 127 17.27 -2.26 22.08
N ALA A 128 17.71 -1.08 21.63
CA ALA A 128 16.87 0.12 21.55
C ALA A 128 15.62 -0.10 20.67
N LYS A 129 15.79 -0.75 19.52
CA LYS A 129 14.66 -1.11 18.64
C LYS A 129 13.71 -2.11 19.33
N ARG A 130 14.23 -3.05 20.12
CA ARG A 130 13.43 -4.02 20.87
C ARG A 130 12.68 -3.33 22.02
N ALA A 131 13.32 -2.40 22.73
CA ALA A 131 12.72 -1.62 23.81
C ALA A 131 11.60 -0.70 23.27
N ALA A 132 11.86 0.07 22.22
CA ALA A 132 10.82 0.89 21.58
C ALA A 132 9.64 0.05 21.07
N LYS A 133 9.92 -1.16 20.55
CA LYS A 133 8.86 -2.10 20.17
C LYS A 133 8.17 -2.70 21.40
N ALA A 134 8.85 -2.88 22.53
CA ALA A 134 8.21 -3.34 23.75
C ALA A 134 7.26 -2.27 24.30
N GLU A 135 7.61 -0.99 24.25
CA GLU A 135 6.75 0.12 24.69
C GLU A 135 5.51 0.32 23.80
N ILE A 136 5.66 0.19 22.47
CA ILE A 136 4.51 0.29 21.55
C ILE A 136 3.54 -0.90 21.73
N TYR A 137 4.08 -2.07 22.08
CA TYR A 137 3.31 -3.31 22.19
C TYR A 137 3.04 -3.72 23.65
N SER A 138 3.50 -2.95 24.64
CA SER A 138 3.12 -3.08 26.04
C SER A 138 1.70 -2.58 26.13
N ARG A 139 0.78 -3.51 25.88
CA ARG A 139 -0.64 -3.26 26.00
C ARG A 139 -0.95 -3.09 27.49
N GLU A 140 -1.10 -1.85 27.93
CA GLU A 140 -1.85 -1.57 29.15
C GLU A 140 -3.24 -2.20 28.99
N PRO A 141 -3.70 -3.07 29.91
CA PRO A 141 -5.05 -3.62 29.88
C PRO A 141 -6.08 -2.56 30.29
N SER A 142 -5.94 -1.33 29.80
CA SER A 142 -6.85 -0.22 30.04
C SER A 142 -7.86 -0.17 28.90
N SER A 143 -9.11 -0.56 29.17
CA SER A 143 -10.35 -0.02 28.54
C SER A 143 -11.51 -1.01 28.50
N ASN A 144 -11.31 -2.31 28.66
CA ASN A 144 -12.41 -3.28 28.48
C ASN A 144 -13.05 -3.78 29.79
N LEU A 145 -12.58 -3.35 30.96
CA LEU A 145 -13.11 -3.81 32.25
C LEU A 145 -14.28 -2.97 32.79
N LEU A 146 -14.68 -1.89 32.09
CA LEU A 146 -15.68 -0.93 32.58
C LEU A 146 -17.03 -0.99 31.86
N LEU A 147 -17.38 -2.13 31.25
CA LEU A 147 -18.79 -2.39 30.92
C LEU A 147 -19.42 -3.14 32.10
N LEU A 148 -19.57 -2.41 33.22
CA LEU A 148 -20.42 -2.85 34.32
C LEU A 148 -21.84 -2.99 33.77
N PRO A 149 -22.50 -4.16 33.87
CA PRO A 149 -23.89 -4.25 33.47
C PRO A 149 -24.69 -3.33 34.39
N GLU A 150 -25.46 -2.44 33.77
CA GLU A 150 -26.51 -1.64 34.39
C GLU A 150 -27.24 -2.52 35.41
N SER A 151 -27.18 -2.13 36.69
CA SER A 151 -27.83 -2.86 37.77
C SER A 151 -29.33 -2.73 37.55
N VAL A 152 -29.93 -3.73 36.91
CA VAL A 152 -31.39 -3.79 36.75
C VAL A 152 -31.98 -3.99 38.13
N GLN A 153 -32.59 -2.93 38.66
CA GLN A 153 -33.23 -2.95 39.97
C GLN A 153 -34.49 -3.84 39.89
N GLY A 154 -34.40 -5.07 40.41
CA GLY A 154 -35.49 -6.06 40.35
C GLY A 154 -35.03 -7.53 40.24
N LYS A 155 -35.92 -8.40 39.73
CA LYS A 155 -35.63 -9.83 39.49
C LYS A 155 -34.65 -9.98 38.33
N ARG A 156 -33.70 -10.92 38.44
CA ARG A 156 -32.75 -11.23 37.37
C ARG A 156 -33.47 -11.85 36.16
N LEU A 157 -33.39 -11.19 35.01
CA LEU A 157 -33.93 -11.72 33.76
C LEU A 157 -32.98 -12.77 33.16
N ILE A 158 -33.56 -13.75 32.47
CA ILE A 158 -32.81 -14.78 31.74
C ILE A 158 -32.10 -14.17 30.52
N SER A 159 -30.85 -14.59 30.26
CA SER A 159 -30.11 -14.13 29.08
C SER A 159 -30.62 -14.82 27.81
N LYS A 160 -30.46 -14.16 26.66
CA LYS A 160 -30.85 -14.73 25.36
C LYS A 160 -30.12 -16.04 25.03
N GLU A 161 -28.90 -16.18 25.50
CA GLU A 161 -28.10 -17.39 25.30
C GLU A 161 -28.72 -18.58 26.03
N ILE A 162 -29.05 -18.40 27.31
CA ILE A 162 -29.71 -19.42 28.14
C ILE A 162 -31.14 -19.68 27.65
N LEU A 163 -31.88 -18.65 27.23
CA LEU A 163 -33.24 -18.82 26.69
C LEU A 163 -33.26 -19.63 25.39
N SER A 164 -32.28 -19.40 24.50
CA SER A 164 -32.28 -20.03 23.17
C SER A 164 -31.54 -21.36 23.09
N ASN A 165 -30.70 -21.70 24.08
CA ASN A 165 -29.95 -22.96 24.19
C ASN A 165 -29.29 -23.43 22.88
N ARG A 166 -28.76 -22.49 22.08
CA ARG A 166 -28.18 -22.79 20.77
C ARG A 166 -26.80 -23.44 20.81
N GLY A 167 -26.05 -23.27 21.89
CA GLY A 167 -24.68 -23.78 22.04
C GLY A 167 -23.69 -23.27 20.99
N LEU A 168 -22.57 -23.98 20.84
CA LEU A 168 -21.44 -23.62 19.95
C LEU A 168 -21.71 -23.92 18.47
N THR A 169 -22.81 -23.40 17.94
CA THR A 169 -23.16 -23.56 16.52
C THR A 169 -22.27 -22.71 15.61
N ARG A 170 -21.85 -23.28 14.47
CA ARG A 170 -21.10 -22.53 13.45
C ARG A 170 -21.90 -21.35 12.91
N HIS A 171 -21.19 -20.31 12.46
CA HIS A 171 -21.82 -19.22 11.72
C HIS A 171 -22.50 -19.71 10.43
N ARG A 172 -23.71 -19.23 10.16
CA ARG A 172 -24.50 -19.55 8.95
C ARG A 172 -24.88 -18.26 8.21
N ASN A 173 -24.63 -18.24 6.91
CA ASN A 173 -24.97 -17.11 6.02
C ASN A 173 -26.47 -16.77 6.11
N LYS A 174 -26.80 -15.47 6.09
CA LYS A 174 -28.18 -14.98 6.20
C LYS A 174 -29.07 -15.50 5.08
N ASP A 175 -28.56 -15.59 3.85
CA ASP A 175 -29.36 -16.01 2.69
C ASP A 175 -29.75 -17.48 2.73
N LYS A 176 -28.93 -18.31 3.39
CA LYS A 176 -29.26 -19.72 3.63
C LYS A 176 -30.31 -19.91 4.72
N LYS A 177 -30.61 -18.88 5.53
CA LYS A 177 -31.67 -18.94 6.54
C LYS A 177 -33.06 -18.80 5.92
N ASN A 178 -33.18 -18.09 4.79
CA ASN A 178 -34.44 -17.94 4.07
C ASN A 178 -34.47 -18.90 2.86
N PRO A 179 -35.33 -19.95 2.86
CA PRO A 179 -35.34 -20.93 1.79
C PRO A 179 -35.63 -20.30 0.42
N ARG A 180 -36.57 -19.35 0.34
CA ARG A 180 -36.91 -18.64 -0.89
C ARG A 180 -35.71 -17.94 -1.50
N LYS A 181 -34.96 -17.18 -0.68
CA LYS A 181 -33.77 -16.45 -1.14
C LYS A 181 -32.68 -17.42 -1.61
N ASN A 182 -32.42 -18.47 -0.84
CA ASN A 182 -31.44 -19.50 -1.19
C ASN A 182 -31.72 -20.16 -2.56
N TYR A 183 -32.96 -20.55 -2.83
CA TYR A 183 -33.31 -21.17 -4.12
C TYR A 183 -33.29 -20.19 -5.28
N ARG A 184 -33.68 -18.92 -5.06
CA ARG A 184 -33.54 -17.86 -6.05
C ARG A 184 -32.07 -17.64 -6.42
N ASP A 185 -31.20 -17.49 -5.43
CA ASP A 185 -29.77 -17.25 -5.66
C ASP A 185 -29.13 -18.45 -6.37
N LYS A 186 -29.43 -19.68 -5.93
CA LYS A 186 -28.99 -20.92 -6.59
C LYS A 186 -29.42 -20.99 -8.06
N TYR A 187 -30.65 -20.60 -8.38
CA TYR A 187 -31.13 -20.58 -9.77
C TYR A 187 -30.34 -19.56 -10.60
N THR A 188 -30.24 -18.32 -10.12
CA THR A 188 -29.50 -17.26 -10.84
C THR A 188 -28.03 -17.64 -11.09
N ASP A 189 -27.38 -18.25 -10.11
CA ASP A 189 -26.00 -18.73 -10.23
C ASP A 189 -25.86 -19.92 -11.20
N LYS A 190 -26.88 -20.80 -11.28
CA LYS A 190 -26.90 -21.89 -12.27
C LYS A 190 -27.07 -21.36 -13.69
N VAL A 191 -27.95 -20.38 -13.89
CA VAL A 191 -28.15 -19.72 -15.20
C VAL A 191 -26.84 -19.08 -15.67
N LYS A 192 -26.13 -18.34 -14.80
CA LYS A 192 -24.82 -17.76 -15.12
C LYS A 192 -23.78 -18.81 -15.51
N ARG A 193 -23.70 -19.94 -14.79
CA ARG A 193 -22.79 -21.04 -15.13
C ARG A 193 -23.14 -21.68 -16.47
N ARG A 194 -24.43 -21.85 -16.76
CA ARG A 194 -24.90 -22.37 -18.05
C ARG A 194 -24.47 -21.47 -19.20
N GLY A 195 -24.62 -20.15 -19.07
CA GLY A 195 -24.13 -19.18 -20.06
C GLY A 195 -22.61 -19.21 -20.30
N GLY A 196 -21.83 -19.72 -19.34
CA GLY A 196 -20.40 -19.97 -19.50
C GLY A 196 -20.07 -21.26 -20.24
N GLN A 197 -20.91 -22.30 -20.16
CA GLN A 197 -20.72 -23.58 -20.84
C GLN A 197 -21.29 -23.58 -22.26
N VAL A 198 -22.49 -23.01 -22.42
CA VAL A 198 -23.24 -22.96 -23.68
C VAL A 198 -23.69 -21.53 -23.90
N ARG A 199 -23.40 -21.00 -25.09
CA ARG A 199 -23.86 -19.67 -25.48
C ARG A 199 -25.37 -19.72 -25.74
N GLU A 200 -26.12 -18.86 -25.07
CA GLU A 200 -27.55 -18.68 -25.32
C GLU A 200 -27.78 -17.98 -26.66
N ILE A 201 -28.96 -18.21 -27.24
CA ILE A 201 -29.39 -17.57 -28.49
C ILE A 201 -29.63 -16.09 -28.21
N ARG A 202 -28.90 -15.22 -28.93
CA ARG A 202 -29.02 -13.76 -28.81
C ARG A 202 -29.91 -13.22 -29.92
N LYS A 203 -30.88 -12.37 -29.58
CA LYS A 203 -31.66 -11.63 -30.58
C LYS A 203 -30.84 -10.41 -31.05
N PRO A 204 -30.71 -10.18 -32.37
CA PRO A 204 -30.03 -8.97 -32.86
C PRO A 204 -30.87 -7.75 -32.46
N SER A 205 -30.24 -6.78 -31.80
CA SER A 205 -30.93 -5.56 -31.35
C SER A 205 -30.82 -4.41 -32.36
N GLY A 206 -29.97 -4.54 -33.38
CA GLY A 206 -29.65 -3.45 -34.31
C GLY A 206 -28.70 -3.92 -35.43
N PRO A 207 -28.12 -2.99 -36.21
CA PRO A 207 -27.18 -3.31 -37.28
C PRO A 207 -25.93 -4.03 -36.74
N TYR A 208 -25.25 -4.76 -37.61
CA TYR A 208 -24.07 -5.54 -37.24
C TYR A 208 -22.91 -4.62 -36.81
N GLY A 209 -22.58 -4.66 -35.51
CA GLY A 209 -21.49 -3.88 -34.92
C GLY A 209 -20.16 -4.63 -34.78
N GLY A 210 -20.04 -5.82 -35.38
CA GLY A 210 -18.89 -6.71 -35.20
C GLY A 210 -18.98 -7.62 -33.96
N GLU A 211 -17.95 -8.44 -33.76
CA GLU A 211 -17.86 -9.36 -32.61
C GLU A 211 -17.29 -8.65 -31.36
N ALA A 212 -18.15 -8.24 -30.43
CA ALA A 212 -17.76 -7.49 -29.23
C ALA A 212 -16.75 -8.19 -28.30
N LEU A 213 -16.69 -9.54 -28.32
CA LEU A 213 -15.77 -10.33 -27.48
C LEU A 213 -14.52 -10.80 -28.25
N GLY A 214 -14.41 -10.46 -29.52
CA GLY A 214 -13.31 -10.85 -30.40
C GLY A 214 -13.42 -12.25 -31.00
N ILE A 215 -12.75 -12.42 -32.14
CA ILE A 215 -12.69 -13.67 -32.92
C ILE A 215 -11.38 -14.40 -32.59
N ASN A 216 -11.44 -15.72 -32.31
CA ASN A 216 -10.25 -16.55 -32.17
C ASN A 216 -10.13 -17.51 -33.36
N SER A 217 -9.13 -17.30 -34.22
CA SER A 217 -8.92 -18.08 -35.44
C SER A 217 -8.47 -19.52 -35.20
N ASN A 218 -7.91 -19.82 -34.03
CA ASN A 218 -7.29 -21.13 -33.74
C ASN A 218 -8.26 -22.13 -33.12
N ILE A 219 -9.51 -21.74 -32.83
CA ILE A 219 -10.50 -22.59 -32.13
C ILE A 219 -11.66 -22.90 -33.07
N SER A 220 -11.99 -24.19 -33.18
CA SER A 220 -13.20 -24.66 -33.85
C SER A 220 -14.14 -25.33 -32.85
N HIS A 221 -15.42 -24.93 -32.87
CA HIS A 221 -16.48 -25.44 -31.99
C HIS A 221 -17.44 -26.43 -32.69
N SER A 222 -17.10 -26.93 -33.88
CA SER A 222 -17.95 -27.87 -34.63
C SER A 222 -17.86 -29.31 -34.10
N ILE A 223 -18.97 -30.05 -34.22
CA ILE A 223 -19.03 -31.49 -33.90
C ILE A 223 -18.55 -32.27 -35.14
N ARG A 224 -17.55 -33.14 -34.98
CA ARG A 224 -17.07 -34.01 -36.05
C ARG A 224 -17.90 -35.29 -36.10
N ILE A 225 -18.51 -35.56 -37.25
CA ILE A 225 -19.23 -36.82 -37.50
C ILE A 225 -18.19 -37.89 -37.82
N LYS A 226 -18.29 -39.05 -37.15
CA LYS A 226 -17.46 -40.22 -37.44
C LYS A 226 -18.27 -41.17 -38.32
N TYR A 227 -17.63 -41.68 -39.37
CA TYR A 227 -18.14 -42.75 -40.22
C TYR A 227 -17.56 -44.09 -39.76
#